data_AF-A0A7J5JAJ4-F1
#
_entry.id   AF-A0A7J5JAJ4-F1
#
_cell.length_a   1.000
_cell.length_b   1.000
_cell.length_c   1.000
_cell.angle_alpha   90.00
_cell.angle_beta   90.00
_cell.angle_gamma   90.00
#
_symmetry.space_group_name_H-M   'P 1'
#
loop_
_entity.id
_entity.type
_entity.pdbx_description
1 polymer ?
#
loop_
_entity_poly.entity_id
_entity_poly.type
_entity_poly.pdbx_seq_one_letter_code
_entity_poly.pdbx_strand_id
1 'polypeptide(L)'
;MAGVKGKSGGKRPGAGRPCKSEGCPTKVMRVPSYMKNKIETLIRVKSEWLSEDEERKPVGYLDEAEEKKRKELVQDLECIILYEKIRLEKARNLVKQQEEDKRQMRLFE
;
A
#
# COMPACT_ATOMS: atom_id res chain seq x y z
N MET A 1 39.07 -9.30 -45.93
CA MET A 1 37.97 -8.41 -46.34
C MET A 1 37.02 -8.27 -45.16
N ALA A 2 36.87 -7.06 -44.63
CA ALA A 2 36.20 -6.77 -43.37
C ALA A 2 34.69 -7.07 -43.41
N GLY A 3 34.20 -7.79 -42.40
CA GLY A 3 32.77 -8.03 -42.19
C GLY A 3 32.06 -6.74 -41.76
N VAL A 4 31.18 -6.23 -42.61
CA VAL A 4 30.33 -5.08 -42.32
C VAL A 4 29.33 -5.46 -41.24
N LYS A 5 29.61 -5.06 -39.99
CA LYS A 5 28.64 -5.11 -38.88
C LYS A 5 27.46 -4.22 -39.23
N GLY A 6 26.32 -4.84 -39.53
CA GLY A 6 25.05 -4.16 -39.73
C GLY A 6 24.72 -3.27 -38.53
N LYS A 7 24.54 -1.98 -38.83
CA LYS A 7 23.85 -0.93 -38.08
C LYS A 7 23.32 -1.38 -36.70
N SER A 8 24.13 -1.21 -35.66
CA SER A 8 23.63 -1.26 -34.28
C SER A 8 22.60 -0.15 -34.11
N GLY A 9 21.32 -0.51 -33.99
CA GLY A 9 20.26 0.44 -33.68
C GLY A 9 20.67 1.26 -32.47
N GLY A 10 20.86 2.57 -32.67
CA GLY A 10 21.33 3.48 -31.64
C GLY A 10 20.43 3.39 -30.41
N LYS A 11 21.06 3.30 -29.23
CA LYS A 11 20.36 3.38 -27.94
C LYS A 11 19.55 4.68 -27.93
N ARG A 12 18.22 4.56 -27.94
CA ARG A 12 17.34 5.72 -27.79
C ARG A 12 17.57 6.34 -26.41
N PRO A 13 17.48 7.66 -26.23
CA PRO A 13 17.41 8.25 -24.89
C PRO A 13 16.28 7.57 -24.10
N GLY A 14 16.59 7.00 -22.94
CA GLY A 14 15.65 6.17 -22.14
C GLY A 14 15.70 4.66 -22.42
N ALA A 15 16.54 4.19 -23.35
CA ALA A 15 16.78 2.76 -23.55
C ALA A 15 17.76 2.23 -22.49
N GLY A 16 17.22 1.63 -21.42
CA GLY A 16 17.97 1.01 -20.35
C GLY A 16 17.06 0.52 -19.24
N ARG A 17 17.56 -0.36 -18.37
CA ARG A 17 16.84 -0.69 -17.13
C ARG A 17 16.89 0.55 -16.23
N PRO A 18 15.77 1.00 -15.64
CA PRO A 18 15.78 2.14 -14.72
C PRO A 18 16.84 1.94 -13.65
N CYS A 19 17.60 3.01 -13.34
CA CYS A 19 18.58 2.98 -12.26
C CYS A 19 17.87 2.51 -10.99
N LYS A 20 18.29 1.36 -10.46
CA LYS A 20 17.83 0.91 -9.15
C LYS A 20 18.53 1.81 -8.15
N SER A 21 17.78 2.59 -7.38
CA SER A 21 18.32 3.19 -6.16
C SER A 21 18.92 2.06 -5.33
N GLU A 22 20.20 2.16 -4.99
CA GLU A 22 20.90 1.14 -4.22
C GLU A 22 20.13 0.85 -2.93
N GLY A 23 19.83 -0.43 -2.65
CA GLY A 23 19.10 -0.86 -1.46
C GLY A 23 17.58 -0.93 -1.56
N CYS A 24 16.94 -0.44 -2.63
CA CYS A 24 15.48 -0.46 -2.78
C CYS A 24 15.03 -1.47 -3.86
N PRO A 25 14.82 -2.76 -3.55
CA PRO A 25 14.30 -3.71 -4.51
C PRO A 25 12.87 -3.32 -4.92
N THR A 26 12.69 -2.94 -6.19
CA THR A 26 11.38 -2.60 -6.75
C THR A 26 10.75 -3.80 -7.47
N LYS A 27 9.42 -3.97 -7.31
CA LYS A 27 8.60 -4.96 -8.03
C LYS A 27 7.37 -4.28 -8.59
N VAL A 28 7.07 -4.53 -9.86
CA VAL A 28 5.84 -4.03 -10.51
C VAL A 28 4.70 -4.97 -10.16
N MET A 29 3.58 -4.41 -9.71
CA MET A 29 2.33 -5.15 -9.47
C MET A 29 1.21 -4.58 -10.34
N ARG A 30 0.34 -5.46 -10.82
CA ARG A 30 -0.92 -5.07 -11.48
C ARG A 30 -1.97 -4.86 -10.40
N VAL A 31 -2.69 -3.75 -10.50
CA VAL A 31 -3.71 -3.36 -9.53
C VAL A 31 -5.01 -3.06 -10.29
N PRO A 32 -6.19 -3.41 -9.74
CA PRO A 32 -7.47 -2.99 -10.31
C PRO A 32 -7.53 -1.47 -10.49
N SER A 33 -8.14 -1.03 -11.61
CA SER A 33 -8.22 0.38 -11.98
C SER A 33 -8.85 1.26 -10.90
N TYR A 34 -9.88 0.76 -10.22
CA TYR A 34 -10.58 1.48 -9.16
C TYR A 34 -9.70 1.75 -7.92
N MET A 35 -8.65 0.96 -7.70
CA MET A 35 -7.74 1.16 -6.56
C MET A 35 -6.61 2.13 -6.88
N LYS A 36 -6.30 2.35 -8.17
CA LYS A 36 -5.16 3.15 -8.60
C LYS A 36 -5.17 4.53 -7.94
N ASN A 37 -6.29 5.24 -8.04
CA ASN A 37 -6.43 6.58 -7.48
C ASN A 37 -6.29 6.56 -5.94
N LYS A 38 -6.86 5.57 -5.26
CA LYS A 38 -6.77 5.45 -3.80
C LYS A 38 -5.32 5.21 -3.34
N ILE A 39 -4.59 4.36 -4.05
CA ILE A 39 -3.16 4.08 -3.77
C ILE A 39 -2.31 5.32 -4.01
N GLU A 40 -2.53 6.03 -5.11
CA GLU A 40 -1.81 7.28 -5.40
C GLU A 40 -2.05 8.32 -4.31
N THR A 41 -3.31 8.53 -3.89
CA THR A 41 -3.65 9.43 -2.78
C THR A 41 -3.00 8.98 -1.47
N LEU A 42 -3.01 7.68 -1.17
CA LEU A 42 -2.38 7.13 0.03
C LEU A 42 -0.87 7.40 0.06
N ILE A 43 -0.19 7.19 -1.07
CA ILE A 43 1.25 7.46 -1.19
C ILE A 43 1.54 8.93 -0.92
N ARG A 44 0.75 9.85 -1.50
CA ARG A 44 0.91 11.30 -1.29
C ARG A 44 0.74 11.67 0.18
N VAL A 45 -0.39 11.30 0.78
CA VAL A 45 -0.68 11.58 2.20
C VAL A 45 0.43 11.01 3.10
N LYS A 46 0.88 9.78 2.83
CA LYS A 46 1.97 9.16 3.60
C LYS A 46 3.31 9.89 3.40
N SER A 47 3.63 10.30 2.17
CA SER A 47 4.87 11.04 1.89
C SER A 47 4.89 12.41 2.56
N GLU A 48 3.74 13.10 2.60
CA GLU A 48 3.58 14.36 3.31
C GLU A 48 3.71 14.17 4.83
N TRP A 49 3.05 13.16 5.38
CA TRP A 49 3.14 12.84 6.80
C TRP A 49 4.57 12.51 7.25
N LEU A 50 5.29 11.73 6.44
CA LEU A 50 6.68 11.34 6.72
C LEU A 50 7.72 12.42 6.40
N SER A 51 7.32 13.52 5.73
CA SER A 51 8.26 14.59 5.42
C SER A 51 8.70 15.31 6.70
N GLU A 52 10.01 15.52 6.84
CA GLU A 52 10.61 16.27 7.96
C GLU A 52 10.52 17.79 7.72
N ASP A 53 10.37 18.22 6.46
CA ASP A 53 10.18 19.61 6.06
C ASP A 53 8.75 20.09 6.39
N GLU A 54 8.51 20.57 7.61
CA GLU A 54 7.24 21.19 8.03
C GLU A 54 6.82 22.36 7.12
N GLU A 55 7.78 23.12 6.57
CA GLU A 55 7.49 24.24 5.64
C GLU A 55 6.93 23.78 4.29
N ARG A 56 7.18 22.53 3.89
CA ARG A 56 6.68 21.95 2.62
C ARG A 56 5.42 21.13 2.81
N LYS A 57 4.98 20.89 4.04
CA LYS A 57 3.69 20.25 4.29
C LYS A 57 2.61 21.21 3.80
N PRO A 58 1.61 20.71 3.06
CA PRO A 58 0.50 21.56 2.64
C PRO A 58 -0.28 21.98 3.88
N VAL A 59 -0.05 23.22 4.34
CA VAL A 59 -0.82 23.87 5.41
C VAL A 59 -1.84 24.77 4.75
N GLY A 60 -2.96 24.19 4.30
CA GLY A 60 -4.03 24.94 3.63
C GLY A 60 -5.15 24.06 3.11
N TYR A 61 -6.26 24.69 2.72
CA TYR A 61 -7.33 24.03 1.98
C TYR A 61 -6.78 23.58 0.62
N LEU A 62 -6.85 22.27 0.37
CA LEU A 62 -6.56 21.72 -0.95
C LEU A 62 -7.71 22.06 -1.89
N ASP A 63 -7.50 21.86 -3.19
CA ASP A 63 -8.60 21.88 -4.15
C ASP A 63 -9.73 20.93 -3.71
N GLU A 64 -11.00 21.33 -3.93
CA GLU A 64 -12.19 20.59 -3.49
C GLU A 64 -12.13 19.11 -3.96
N ALA A 65 -11.62 18.90 -5.17
CA ALA A 65 -11.44 17.58 -5.74
C ALA A 65 -10.39 16.73 -5.01
N GLU A 66 -9.33 17.34 -4.50
CA GLU A 66 -8.28 16.64 -3.75
C GLU A 66 -8.70 16.39 -2.31
N GLU A 67 -9.39 17.34 -1.68
CA GLU A 67 -10.01 17.12 -0.38
C GLU A 67 -10.98 15.95 -0.40
N LYS A 68 -11.85 15.89 -1.42
CA LYS A 68 -12.80 14.80 -1.57
C LYS A 68 -12.08 13.44 -1.64
N LYS A 69 -11.01 13.34 -2.44
CA LYS A 69 -10.20 12.12 -2.53
C LYS A 69 -9.56 11.74 -1.20
N ARG A 70 -9.08 12.72 -0.42
CA ARG A 70 -8.51 12.46 0.91
C ARG A 70 -9.58 12.00 1.90
N LYS A 71 -10.75 12.65 1.92
CA LYS A 71 -11.88 12.27 2.78
C LYS A 71 -12.36 10.85 2.49
N GLU A 72 -12.56 10.51 1.21
CA GLU A 72 -12.93 9.15 0.78
C GLU A 72 -11.88 8.12 1.22
N LEU A 73 -10.58 8.43 1.04
CA LEU A 73 -9.51 7.55 1.48
C LEU A 73 -9.51 7.32 3.00
N VAL A 74 -9.68 8.38 3.79
CA VAL A 74 -9.72 8.27 5.26
C VAL A 74 -10.89 7.40 5.70
N GLN A 75 -12.07 7.62 5.12
CA GLN A 75 -13.26 6.81 5.42
C GLN A 75 -13.02 5.32 5.09
N ASP A 76 -12.42 5.01 3.94
CA ASP A 76 -12.07 3.63 3.59
C ASP A 76 -11.12 3.00 4.62
N LEU A 77 -10.08 3.75 5.05
CA LEU A 77 -9.11 3.26 6.03
C LEU A 77 -9.77 3.00 7.39
N GLU A 78 -10.68 3.86 7.83
CA GLU A 78 -11.46 3.66 9.05
C GLU A 78 -12.33 2.39 8.97
N CYS A 79 -13.00 2.18 7.84
CA CYS A 79 -13.78 0.96 7.60
C CYS A 79 -12.90 -0.30 7.64
N ILE A 80 -11.70 -0.25 7.05
CA ILE A 80 -10.72 -1.36 7.08
C ILE A 80 -10.29 -1.65 8.52
N ILE A 81 -9.97 -0.61 9.30
CA ILE A 81 -9.57 -0.75 10.71
C ILE A 81 -10.70 -1.38 11.52
N LEU A 82 -11.94 -0.93 11.32
CA LEU A 82 -13.12 -1.48 12.00
C LEU A 82 -13.31 -2.97 11.67
N TYR A 83 -13.24 -3.32 10.39
CA TYR A 83 -13.32 -4.71 9.95
C TYR A 83 -12.25 -5.58 10.61
N GLU A 84 -11.00 -5.10 10.67
CA GLU A 84 -9.89 -5.85 11.24
C GLU A 84 -10.04 -6.05 12.75
N LYS A 85 -10.52 -5.02 13.47
CA LYS A 85 -10.85 -5.12 14.90
C LYS A 85 -11.89 -6.21 15.16
N ILE A 86 -12.98 -6.21 14.39
CA ILE A 86 -14.05 -7.21 14.50
C ILE A 86 -13.52 -8.62 14.18
N ARG A 87 -12.68 -8.76 13.14
CA ARG A 87 -12.09 -10.05 12.77
C ARG A 87 -11.20 -10.60 13.89
N LEU A 88 -10.37 -9.76 14.49
CA LEU A 88 -9.49 -10.15 15.60
C LEU A 88 -10.26 -10.53 16.86
N GLU A 89 -11.34 -9.81 17.16
CA GLU A 89 -12.21 -10.13 18.29
C GLU A 89 -12.88 -11.50 18.12
N LYS A 90 -13.42 -11.78 16.93
CA LYS A 90 -13.98 -13.10 16.60
C LYS A 90 -12.95 -14.22 16.78
N ALA A 91 -11.73 -14.01 16.31
CA ALA A 91 -10.65 -14.98 16.48
C ALA A 91 -10.33 -15.25 17.96
N ARG A 92 -10.28 -14.19 18.80
CA ARG A 92 -10.06 -14.33 20.25
C ARG A 92 -11.18 -15.10 20.93
N ASN A 93 -12.43 -14.82 20.57
CA ASN A 93 -13.59 -15.49 21.16
C ASN A 93 -13.63 -16.98 20.81
N LEU A 94 -13.26 -17.35 19.58
CA LEU A 94 -13.14 -18.77 19.19
C LEU A 94 -12.08 -19.50 20.02
N VAL A 95 -10.93 -18.88 20.26
CA VAL A 95 -9.88 -19.48 21.11
C VAL A 95 -10.38 -19.68 22.54
N LYS A 96 -11.06 -18.67 23.11
CA LYS A 96 -11.65 -18.79 24.46
C LYS A 96 -12.69 -19.92 24.54
N GLN A 97 -13.59 -20.02 23.56
CA GLN A 97 -14.58 -21.09 23.51
C GLN A 97 -13.92 -22.47 23.44
N GLN A 98 -12.88 -22.64 22.62
CA GLN A 98 -12.14 -23.90 22.55
C GLN A 98 -11.44 -24.25 23.87
N GLU A 99 -10.94 -23.26 24.62
CA GLU A 99 -10.36 -23.49 25.95
C GLU A 99 -11.43 -23.87 26.97
N GLU A 100 -12.60 -23.24 26.94
CA GLU A 100 -13.74 -23.56 27.79
C GLU A 100 -14.28 -24.97 27.50
N ASP A 101 -14.46 -25.33 26.23
CA ASP A 101 -14.87 -26.66 25.80
C ASP A 101 -13.87 -27.73 26.31
N LYS A 102 -12.56 -27.47 26.15
CA LYS A 102 -11.52 -28.37 26.69
C LYS A 102 -11.59 -28.51 28.21
N ARG A 103 -11.92 -27.43 28.93
CA ARG A 103 -12.10 -27.49 30.39
C ARG A 103 -13.36 -28.28 30.75
N GLN A 104 -14.46 -28.10 30.03
CA GLN A 104 -15.71 -28.83 30.27
C GLN A 104 -15.52 -30.33 30.03
N MET A 105 -14.85 -30.72 28.96
CA MET A 105 -14.59 -32.15 28.67
C MET A 105 -13.78 -32.84 29.78
N ARG A 106 -12.83 -32.14 30.42
CA ARG A 106 -12.06 -32.66 31.56
C ARG A 106 -12.89 -32.88 32.83
N LEU A 107 -14.10 -32.34 32.92
CA LEU A 107 -14.99 -32.54 34.08
C LEU A 107 -15.80 -33.84 33.99
N PHE A 108 -15.80 -34.50 32.83
CA PHE A 108 -16.53 -35.75 32.59
C PHE A 108 -15.60 -36.98 32.48
N GLU A 109 -14.29 -36.79 32.73
CA GLU A 109 -13.29 -37.86 32.93
C GLU A 109 -13.06 -38.08 34.43
#